data_AF-A0A9N9QFZ9-F1
#
_entry.id   AF-A0A9N9QFZ9-F1
#
_cell.length_a   1.000
_cell.length_b   1.000
_cell.length_c   1.000
_cell.angle_alpha   90.00
_cell.angle_beta   90.00
_cell.angle_gamma   90.00
#
_symmetry.space_group_name_H-M   'P 1'
#
loop_
_entity.id
_entity.type
_entity.pdbx_description
1 polymer ?
#
loop_
_entity_poly.entity_id
_entity_poly.type
_entity_poly.pdbx_seq_one_letter_code
_entity_poly.pdbx_strand_id
1 'polypeptide(L)'
;MLFKQIILVKCLFLLVFLVRNGMASLSNFTELHEEVLKLITNFDTYQIPKNNDEYFSDNTSKEKDYGTYDFIVIGGGTAGGVLANRLTEENWSVLLEKLVLQNQILHRYSA
;
A
#
# COMPACT_ATOMS: atom_id res chain seq x y z
N MET A 1 -19.59 33.61 -18.23
CA MET A 1 -20.13 33.83 -16.87
C MET A 1 -21.16 32.78 -16.46
N LEU A 2 -22.10 32.41 -17.34
CA LEU A 2 -23.14 31.38 -17.08
C LEU A 2 -22.60 29.99 -16.68
N PHE A 3 -21.54 29.49 -17.32
CA PHE A 3 -21.01 28.14 -17.07
C PHE A 3 -20.53 27.93 -15.62
N LYS A 4 -19.91 28.97 -15.03
CA LYS A 4 -19.47 28.94 -13.63
C LYS A 4 -20.64 28.84 -12.66
N GLN A 5 -21.75 29.54 -12.94
CA GLN A 5 -22.94 29.51 -12.08
C GLN A 5 -23.65 28.15 -12.12
N ILE A 6 -23.69 27.51 -13.30
CA ILE A 6 -24.28 26.17 -13.45
C ILE A 6 -23.49 25.12 -12.65
N ILE A 7 -22.14 25.20 -12.67
CA ILE A 7 -21.29 24.31 -11.87
C ILE A 7 -21.53 24.52 -10.38
N LEU A 8 -21.58 25.78 -9.93
CA LEU A 8 -21.77 26.12 -8.52
C LEU A 8 -23.10 25.61 -7.97
N VAL A 9 -24.18 25.75 -8.74
CA VAL A 9 -25.51 25.24 -8.36
C VAL A 9 -25.53 23.72 -8.31
N LYS A 10 -24.86 23.04 -9.25
CA LYS A 10 -24.75 21.57 -9.24
C LYS A 10 -23.93 21.06 -8.05
N CYS A 11 -22.81 21.73 -7.71
CA CYS A 11 -22.01 21.41 -6.55
C CYS A 11 -22.83 21.60 -5.26
N LEU A 12 -23.59 22.69 -5.14
CA LEU A 12 -24.45 22.93 -3.99
C LEU A 12 -25.53 21.85 -3.86
N PHE A 13 -26.16 21.46 -4.97
CA PHE A 13 -27.17 20.41 -4.97
C PHE A 13 -26.59 19.03 -4.59
N LEU A 14 -25.38 18.72 -5.09
CA LEU A 14 -24.65 17.51 -4.73
C LEU A 14 -24.31 17.50 -3.24
N LEU A 15 -23.86 18.62 -2.69
CA LEU A 15 -23.52 18.76 -1.27
C LEU A 15 -24.74 18.54 -0.38
N VAL A 16 -25.87 19.17 -0.72
CA VAL A 16 -27.16 18.97 -0.02
C VAL A 16 -27.62 17.52 -0.13
N PHE A 17 -27.46 16.89 -1.30
CA PHE A 17 -27.80 15.48 -1.51
C PHE A 17 -26.94 14.54 -0.65
N LEU A 18 -25.62 14.76 -0.59
CA LEU A 18 -24.71 13.95 0.21
C LEU A 18 -24.99 14.07 1.72
N VAL A 19 -25.29 15.29 2.19
CA VAL A 19 -25.67 15.54 3.59
C VAL A 19 -27.01 14.88 3.92
N ARG A 20 -28.01 14.98 3.04
CA ARG A 20 -29.35 14.43 3.24
C ARG A 20 -29.41 12.90 3.22
N ASN A 21 -28.53 12.26 2.46
CA ASN A 21 -28.40 10.80 2.46
C ASN A 21 -27.47 10.28 3.57
N GLY A 22 -27.02 11.13 4.50
CA GLY A 22 -26.21 10.71 5.65
C GLY A 22 -24.85 10.09 5.29
N MET A 23 -24.38 10.27 4.05
CA MET A 23 -23.16 9.64 3.56
C MET A 23 -21.88 10.30 4.10
N ALA A 24 -22.00 11.49 4.71
CA ALA A 24 -20.92 12.11 5.48
C ALA A 24 -20.98 11.60 6.93
N SER A 25 -20.47 10.38 7.16
CA SER A 25 -20.41 9.85 8.53
C SER A 25 -19.28 10.52 9.31
N LEU A 26 -19.64 11.28 10.34
CA LEU A 26 -18.72 11.90 11.29
C LEU A 26 -17.81 10.87 11.98
N SER A 27 -18.25 9.61 12.09
CA SER A 27 -17.48 8.51 12.68
C SER A 27 -16.12 8.30 12.03
N ASN A 28 -16.04 8.42 10.70
CA ASN A 28 -14.80 8.17 9.95
C ASN A 28 -13.76 9.27 10.24
N PHE A 29 -14.22 10.49 10.49
CA PHE A 29 -13.34 11.60 10.83
C PHE A 29 -12.86 11.50 12.27
N THR A 30 -13.74 11.12 13.21
CA THR A 30 -13.35 10.90 14.60
C THR A 30 -12.36 9.73 14.72
N GLU A 31 -12.58 8.64 14.00
CA GLU A 31 -11.66 7.49 14.00
C GLU A 31 -10.28 7.87 13.45
N LEU A 32 -10.24 8.61 12.32
CA LEU A 32 -9.00 9.14 11.78
C LEU A 32 -8.30 10.09 12.76
N HIS A 33 -9.05 10.96 13.43
CA HIS A 33 -8.54 11.91 14.40
C HIS A 33 -7.87 11.20 15.58
N GLU A 34 -8.49 10.14 16.11
CA GLU A 34 -7.91 9.35 17.20
C GLU A 34 -6.63 8.63 16.78
N GLU A 35 -6.58 8.04 15.57
CA GLU A 35 -5.36 7.40 15.06
C GLU A 35 -4.22 8.41 14.85
N VAL A 36 -4.52 9.58 14.29
CA VAL A 36 -3.54 10.65 14.12
C VAL A 36 -3.04 11.16 15.48
N LEU A 37 -3.92 11.32 16.47
CA LEU A 37 -3.53 11.72 17.82
C LEU A 37 -2.61 10.70 18.48
N LYS A 38 -2.94 9.40 18.41
CA LYS A 38 -2.08 8.33 18.93
C LYS A 38 -0.69 8.37 18.30
N LEU A 39 -0.60 8.59 16.98
CA LEU A 39 0.68 8.68 16.28
C LEU A 39 1.49 9.88 16.76
N ILE A 40 0.88 11.06 16.87
CA ILE A 40 1.54 12.27 17.36
C ILE A 40 2.03 12.08 18.79
N THR A 41 1.20 11.50 19.68
CA THR A 41 1.60 11.28 21.08
C THR A 41 2.73 10.27 21.21
N ASN A 42 2.78 9.27 20.33
CA ASN A 42 3.81 8.23 20.36
C ASN A 42 5.10 8.64 19.63
N PHE A 43 5.07 9.73 18.85
CA PHE A 43 6.21 10.18 18.05
C PHE A 43 7.41 10.56 18.91
N ASP A 44 7.19 11.23 20.05
CA ASP A 44 8.26 11.64 20.96
C ASP A 44 8.99 10.44 21.61
N THR A 45 8.32 9.30 21.70
CA THR A 45 8.88 8.06 22.27
C THR A 45 9.40 7.09 21.22
N TYR A 46 9.21 7.38 19.93
CA TYR A 46 9.61 6.51 18.84
C TYR A 46 11.14 6.43 18.74
N GLN A 47 11.69 5.23 18.94
CA GLN A 47 13.10 4.94 18.68
C GLN A 47 13.21 4.39 17.26
N ILE A 48 13.95 5.07 16.39
CA ILE A 48 14.22 4.58 15.04
C ILE A 48 15.00 3.26 15.15
N PRO A 49 14.50 2.15 14.57
CA PRO A 49 15.22 0.89 14.56
C PRO A 49 16.60 1.08 13.91
N LYS A 50 17.66 0.60 14.56
CA LYS A 50 19.03 0.71 14.03
C LYS A 50 19.33 -0.35 12.98
N ASN A 51 18.60 -1.47 13.02
CA ASN A 51 18.69 -2.59 12.10
C ASN A 51 17.34 -3.30 12.04
N ASN A 52 17.22 -4.27 11.14
CA ASN A 52 16.00 -5.05 10.96
C ASN A 52 15.94 -6.28 11.89
N ASP A 53 16.76 -6.32 12.96
CA ASP A 53 16.90 -7.51 13.81
C ASP A 53 15.56 -7.91 14.46
N GLU A 54 14.73 -6.92 14.79
CA GLU A 54 13.39 -7.09 15.35
C GLU A 54 12.39 -7.77 14.38
N TYR A 55 12.62 -7.70 13.06
CA TYR A 55 11.77 -8.35 12.06
C TYR A 55 12.06 -9.84 11.89
N PHE A 56 13.18 -10.34 12.41
CA PHE A 56 13.43 -11.77 12.47
C PHE A 56 12.67 -12.35 13.68
N SER A 57 11.37 -12.62 13.51
CA SER A 57 10.60 -13.37 14.50
C SER A 57 11.29 -14.71 14.74
N ASP A 58 11.47 -15.08 16.02
CA ASP A 58 12.06 -16.32 16.54
C ASP A 58 12.13 -17.46 15.52
N ASN A 59 13.27 -18.18 15.50
CA ASN A 59 13.70 -19.33 14.65
C ASN A 59 12.68 -20.48 14.40
N THR A 60 11.42 -20.29 14.79
CA THR A 60 10.21 -21.06 14.50
C THR A 60 9.47 -20.62 13.24
N SER A 61 9.91 -19.58 12.53
CA SER A 61 9.45 -19.33 11.17
C SER A 61 9.79 -20.56 10.31
N LYS A 62 8.76 -21.22 9.78
CA LYS A 62 8.97 -22.24 8.74
C LYS A 62 9.67 -21.53 7.59
N GLU A 63 10.98 -21.74 7.49
CA GLU A 63 11.79 -21.27 6.38
C GLU A 63 11.15 -21.82 5.10
N LYS A 64 10.46 -20.93 4.40
CA LYS A 64 9.77 -21.30 3.18
C LYS A 64 10.82 -21.25 2.09
N ASP A 65 11.32 -22.42 1.73
CA ASP A 65 12.19 -22.56 0.57
C ASP A 65 11.38 -22.25 -0.68
N TYR A 66 11.75 -21.16 -1.36
CA TYR A 66 11.15 -20.74 -2.62
C TYR A 66 11.89 -21.34 -3.83
N GLY A 67 12.99 -22.08 -3.60
CA GLY A 67 13.85 -22.62 -4.63
C GLY A 67 14.94 -21.63 -5.07
N THR A 68 15.69 -22.03 -6.10
CA THR A 68 16.78 -21.23 -6.67
C THR A 68 16.29 -20.43 -7.87
N TYR A 69 16.65 -19.16 -7.92
CA TYR A 69 16.36 -18.25 -9.02
C TYR A 69 17.64 -17.55 -9.47
N ASP A 70 17.73 -17.22 -10.75
CA ASP A 70 18.86 -16.47 -11.32
C ASP A 70 18.85 -15.01 -10.84
N PHE A 71 17.65 -14.44 -10.66
CA PHE A 71 17.47 -13.08 -10.17
C PHE A 71 16.35 -12.97 -9.15
N ILE A 72 16.53 -12.09 -8.16
CA ILE A 72 15.49 -11.67 -7.22
C ILE A 72 15.28 -10.17 -7.41
N VAL A 73 14.06 -9.77 -7.77
CA VAL A 73 13.65 -8.38 -7.94
C VAL A 73 12.74 -7.99 -6.78
N ILE A 74 13.24 -7.11 -5.90
CA ILE A 74 12.47 -6.57 -4.77
C ILE A 74 11.78 -5.27 -5.20
N GLY A 75 10.45 -5.32 -5.28
CA GLY A 75 9.59 -4.21 -5.67
C GLY A 75 8.93 -4.38 -7.04
N GLY A 76 7.83 -5.13 -7.12
CA GLY A 76 6.98 -5.28 -8.32
C GLY A 76 6.16 -4.05 -8.74
N GLY A 77 6.72 -2.86 -8.61
CA GLY A 77 6.13 -1.62 -9.14
C GLY A 77 6.32 -1.47 -10.66
N THR A 78 6.16 -0.25 -11.18
CA THR A 78 6.29 0.04 -12.62
C THR A 78 7.64 -0.37 -13.20
N ALA A 79 8.74 -0.02 -12.54
CA ALA A 79 10.09 -0.38 -12.99
C ALA A 79 10.39 -1.88 -12.78
N GLY A 80 10.05 -2.43 -11.62
CA GLY A 80 10.35 -3.83 -11.29
C GLY A 80 9.62 -4.84 -12.16
N GLY A 81 8.37 -4.55 -12.53
CA GLY A 81 7.61 -5.40 -13.47
C GLY A 81 8.19 -5.39 -14.88
N VAL A 82 8.63 -4.23 -15.38
CA VAL A 82 9.28 -4.13 -16.70
C VAL A 82 10.61 -4.87 -16.71
N LEU A 83 11.42 -4.72 -15.66
CA LEU A 83 12.68 -5.44 -15.52
C LEU A 83 12.46 -6.96 -15.46
N ALA A 84 11.55 -7.42 -14.61
CA ALA A 84 11.23 -8.85 -14.50
C ALA A 84 10.79 -9.43 -15.84
N ASN A 85 9.91 -8.73 -16.59
CA ASN A 85 9.50 -9.16 -17.92
C ASN A 85 10.68 -9.35 -18.88
N ARG A 86 11.62 -8.38 -18.91
CA ARG A 86 12.80 -8.46 -19.79
C ARG A 86 13.73 -9.61 -19.42
N LEU A 87 13.90 -9.87 -18.13
CA LEU A 87 14.73 -10.98 -17.65
C LEU A 87 14.09 -12.34 -18.00
N THR A 88 12.77 -12.47 -17.87
CA THR A 88 12.07 -13.72 -18.20
C THR A 88 12.01 -14.01 -19.70
N GLU A 89 12.08 -12.99 -20.56
CA GLU A 89 12.17 -13.17 -22.03
C GLU A 89 13.45 -13.92 -22.44
N GLU A 90 14.55 -13.74 -21.69
CA GLU A 90 15.83 -14.45 -21.90
C GLU A 90 15.86 -15.83 -21.22
N ASN A 91 14.70 -16.35 -20.81
CA ASN A 91 14.53 -17.61 -20.07
C ASN A 91 15.23 -17.67 -18.69
N TRP A 92 15.54 -16.53 -18.08
CA TRP A 92 16.02 -16.52 -16.69
C TRP A 92 14.88 -16.71 -15.70
N SER A 93 15.17 -17.45 -14.63
CA SER A 93 14.24 -17.63 -13.52
C SER A 93 14.30 -16.40 -12.60
N VAL A 94 13.14 -15.75 -12.41
CA VAL A 94 13.04 -14.51 -11.63
C VAL A 94 12.01 -14.65 -10.52
N LEU A 95 12.42 -14.33 -9.29
CA LEU A 95 11.52 -14.12 -8.17
C LEU A 95 11.21 -12.62 -8.06
N LEU A 96 9.94 -12.25 -8.23
CA LEU A 96 9.47 -10.87 -8.05
C LEU A 96 8.70 -10.74 -6.74
N GLU A 97 9.24 -9.97 -5.80
CA GLU A 97 8.59 -9.72 -4.53
C GLU A 97 8.01 -8.30 -4.50
N LYS A 98 6.79 -8.12 -4.00
CA LYS A 98 6.19 -6.80 -3.77
C LYS A 98 6.04 -6.59 -2.27
N LEU A 99 6.79 -5.63 -1.73
CA LEU A 99 6.57 -5.15 -0.37
C LEU A 99 5.31 -4.27 -0.36
N VAL A 100 4.20 -4.87 0.08
CA VAL A 100 3.00 -4.14 0.55
C VAL A 100 2.91 -4.44 2.04
N LEU A 101 2.65 -3.42 2.86
CA LEU A 101 2.46 -3.54 4.32
C LEU A 101 1.19 -4.33 4.72
N GLN A 102 0.65 -5.18 3.85
CA GLN A 102 -0.40 -6.13 4.14
C GLN A 102 -0.19 -7.41 3.32
N ASN A 103 -0.01 -8.51 4.05
CA ASN A 103 -0.18 -9.93 3.68
C ASN A 103 0.01 -10.30 2.20
N GLN A 104 1.16 -10.92 1.97
CA GLN A 104 1.62 -11.65 0.79
C GLN A 104 0.52 -12.05 -0.23
N ILE A 105 0.61 -11.46 -1.42
CA ILE A 105 0.17 -12.10 -2.66
C ILE A 105 1.43 -12.31 -3.51
N LEU A 106 2.01 -13.51 -3.42
CA LEU A 106 3.16 -13.93 -4.24
C LEU A 106 2.62 -14.56 -5.53
N HIS A 107 2.81 -13.88 -6.66
CA HIS A 107 2.50 -14.43 -7.97
C HIS A 107 3.78 -14.94 -8.64
N ARG A 108 3.79 -16.23 -8.98
CA ARG A 108 4.81 -16.80 -9.87
C ARG A 108 4.56 -16.27 -11.28
N TYR A 109 5.51 -15.50 -11.81
CA TYR A 109 5.53 -15.15 -13.22
C TYR A 109 6.27 -16.25 -13.98
N SER A 110 5.55 -17.00 -14.80
CA SER A 110 6.13 -17.86 -15.83
C SER A 110 5.42 -17.51 -17.14
N ALA A 111 6.19 -17.02 -18.11
CA ALA A 111 5.74 -16.95 -19.51
C ALA A 111 5.69 -18.37 -20.09
#